data_AF-A0A519ZMB5-F1
#
_entry.id   AF-A0A519ZMB5-F1
#
_cell.length_a   1.000
_cell.length_b   1.000
_cell.length_c   1.000
_cell.angle_alpha   90.00
_cell.angle_beta   90.00
_cell.angle_gamma   90.00
#
_symmetry.space_group_name_H-M   'P 1'
#
loop_
_entity.id
_entity.type
_entity.pdbx_description
1 polymer ?
#
loop_
_entity_poly.entity_id
_entity_poly.type
_entity_poly.pdbx_seq_one_letter_code
_entity_poly.pdbx_strand_id
1 'polypeptide(L)'
;MSHLRLGSFLARWGARGLLLGLAGCVEPYAPDVISAPTSYLVVDGFINGNGSTRIKLSRTANLSTTTLPPVEKGAQLFVVDDSGLRYPLTEKSSGSYQSDSLQLNAARKYQLRIITAGNTTYESNLVPLKVTPPIDKLDWKLDGDQVRVSLSTQDPTQQSRYYRWGVIETWEFTSAFKSYLEYDTRQKFIIARITPIYTCWRTERSSTIKQGSSAQLSQDALTDVSILSLNNRAERLKVRYSALVSQYAETAEEFAYLELLRKNTEATGTVNDPLPTQLTGNVHRTDVASEPVLGFVGAHTVQYKRLFINRQELNLPTSWQFDTPYTDCTQSQELVPDPGDKFPVSIPYTKVFNNIDAVPIEYLLINGDQKGYIGSSRACVDCRTRGSNVQPSFW
;
A
#
# COMPACT_ATOMS: atom_id res chain seq x y z
N MET A 1 63.07 -64.06 32.38
CA MET A 1 64.00 -62.97 32.03
C MET A 1 63.20 -61.69 31.84
N SER A 2 63.65 -60.61 32.49
CA SER A 2 63.45 -59.19 32.21
C SER A 2 62.04 -58.56 32.20
N HIS A 3 61.88 -57.63 33.15
CA HIS A 3 60.89 -56.56 33.28
C HIS A 3 60.65 -55.71 32.02
N LEU A 4 59.45 -55.13 31.89
CA LEU A 4 59.27 -53.67 31.76
C LEU A 4 57.81 -53.20 31.88
N ARG A 5 57.67 -51.99 32.43
CA ARG A 5 56.47 -51.28 32.87
C ARG A 5 55.97 -50.26 31.83
N LEU A 6 54.71 -49.83 32.06
CA LEU A 6 54.11 -48.48 31.86
C LEU A 6 53.61 -48.06 30.46
N GLY A 7 52.41 -47.46 30.43
CA GLY A 7 52.08 -46.43 29.44
C GLY A 7 50.62 -46.30 28.98
N SER A 8 49.73 -45.81 29.85
CA SER A 8 48.64 -44.85 29.55
C SER A 8 48.14 -44.68 28.08
N PHE A 9 46.97 -45.24 27.75
CA PHE A 9 46.21 -44.86 26.54
C PHE A 9 44.68 -44.86 26.74
N LEU A 10 44.20 -44.65 27.98
CA LEU A 10 42.76 -44.55 28.32
C LEU A 10 42.23 -43.11 28.33
N ALA A 11 42.67 -42.26 27.41
CA ALA A 11 42.19 -40.88 27.33
C ALA A 11 42.11 -40.43 25.88
N ARG A 12 41.29 -41.08 25.04
CA ARG A 12 40.98 -40.53 23.70
C ARG A 12 39.79 -41.11 22.94
N TRP A 13 38.83 -41.76 23.57
CA TRP A 13 37.65 -42.30 22.84
C TRP A 13 36.31 -42.10 23.56
N GLY A 14 36.22 -41.13 24.49
CA GLY A 14 35.00 -40.79 25.24
C GLY A 14 34.20 -39.59 24.72
N ALA A 15 34.55 -39.02 23.56
CA ALA A 15 33.99 -37.74 23.09
C ALA A 15 33.45 -37.77 21.65
N ARG A 16 33.05 -38.94 21.13
CA ARG A 16 32.48 -39.07 19.76
C ARG A 16 31.15 -39.83 19.68
N GLY A 17 30.48 -40.07 20.80
CA GLY A 17 29.28 -40.92 20.86
C GLY A 17 27.98 -40.25 21.32
N LEU A 18 27.89 -38.91 21.35
CA LEU A 18 26.69 -38.24 21.86
C LEU A 18 26.44 -36.89 21.17
N LEU A 19 26.20 -36.91 19.86
CA LEU A 19 25.80 -35.71 19.09
C LEU A 19 25.10 -36.07 17.76
N LEU A 20 24.28 -37.13 17.79
CA LEU A 20 23.46 -37.57 16.66
C LEU A 20 22.04 -37.80 17.18
N GLY A 21 21.18 -36.79 17.05
CA GLY A 21 19.77 -36.99 17.39
C GLY A 21 18.97 -35.72 17.72
N LEU A 22 19.03 -34.67 16.89
CA LEU A 22 17.99 -33.64 16.84
C LEU A 22 17.85 -33.05 15.40
N ALA A 23 18.00 -33.89 14.37
CA ALA A 23 17.54 -33.53 13.03
C ALA A 23 16.02 -33.80 12.95
N GLY A 24 15.24 -33.02 13.71
CA GLY A 24 13.80 -32.96 13.51
C GLY A 24 13.55 -32.21 12.20
N CYS A 25 13.32 -32.95 11.11
CA CYS A 25 12.70 -32.34 9.94
C CYS A 25 11.29 -31.95 10.36
N VAL A 26 11.03 -30.64 10.46
CA VAL A 26 9.66 -30.15 10.55
C VAL A 26 9.03 -30.49 9.22
N GLU A 27 8.25 -31.57 9.20
CA GLU A 27 7.50 -31.97 8.03
C GLU A 27 6.40 -30.92 7.83
N PRO A 28 6.39 -30.18 6.71
CA PRO A 28 5.36 -29.19 6.47
C PRO A 28 4.01 -29.90 6.49
N TYR A 29 3.14 -29.52 7.43
CA TYR A 29 1.76 -29.97 7.42
C TYR A 29 1.09 -29.39 6.17
N ALA A 30 0.96 -30.21 5.14
CA ALA A 30 0.14 -29.93 3.97
C ALA A 30 -1.22 -30.58 4.24
N PRO A 31 -2.24 -29.84 4.75
CA PRO A 31 -3.57 -30.40 4.86
C PRO A 31 -4.02 -30.90 3.49
N ASP A 32 -4.79 -31.99 3.47
CA ASP A 32 -5.39 -32.50 2.25
C ASP A 32 -6.18 -31.36 1.59
N VAL A 33 -5.62 -30.81 0.52
CA VAL A 33 -6.26 -29.71 -0.22
C VAL A 33 -7.48 -30.32 -0.87
N ILE A 34 -8.66 -30.01 -0.33
CA ILE A 34 -9.93 -30.39 -0.93
C ILE A 34 -9.91 -29.89 -2.38
N SER A 35 -9.83 -30.82 -3.32
CA SER A 35 -9.67 -30.60 -4.76
C SER A 35 -10.95 -30.08 -5.44
N ALA A 36 -11.89 -29.54 -4.67
CA ALA A 36 -13.07 -28.91 -5.22
C ALA A 36 -12.69 -27.52 -5.78
N PRO A 37 -13.10 -27.17 -7.01
CA PRO A 37 -12.92 -25.82 -7.54
C PRO A 37 -13.91 -24.90 -6.84
N THR A 38 -13.57 -24.45 -5.63
CA THR A 38 -14.40 -23.53 -4.87
C THR A 38 -14.08 -22.11 -5.29
N SER A 39 -14.70 -21.69 -6.40
CA SER A 39 -14.68 -20.31 -6.91
C SER A 39 -15.82 -19.50 -6.27
N TYR A 40 -15.65 -19.17 -5.00
CA TYR A 40 -16.60 -18.37 -4.22
C TYR A 40 -16.50 -16.89 -4.56
N LEU A 41 -17.64 -16.19 -4.50
CA LEU A 41 -17.69 -14.76 -4.70
C LEU A 41 -16.97 -14.03 -3.55
N VAL A 42 -16.15 -13.04 -3.91
CA VAL A 42 -15.51 -12.12 -2.99
C VAL A 42 -16.01 -10.72 -3.29
N VAL A 43 -16.53 -10.05 -2.27
CA VAL A 43 -17.06 -8.68 -2.34
C VAL A 43 -16.20 -7.76 -1.49
N ASP A 44 -15.56 -6.77 -2.11
CA ASP A 44 -14.77 -5.74 -1.44
C ASP A 44 -15.36 -4.35 -1.72
N GLY A 45 -15.79 -3.68 -0.67
CA GLY A 45 -16.34 -2.32 -0.74
C GLY A 45 -17.52 -2.13 0.21
N PHE A 46 -18.05 -0.91 0.22
CA PHE A 46 -19.15 -0.48 1.08
C PHE A 46 -20.06 0.48 0.33
N ILE A 47 -21.29 0.63 0.82
CA ILE A 47 -22.27 1.59 0.30
C ILE A 47 -21.95 2.96 0.86
N ASN A 48 -21.60 3.90 -0.01
CA ASN A 48 -21.28 5.29 0.37
C ASN A 48 -22.52 6.17 0.32
N GLY A 49 -22.92 6.72 1.46
CA GLY A 49 -24.12 7.53 1.60
C GLY A 49 -24.02 9.01 1.19
N ASN A 50 -22.81 9.53 0.96
CA ASN A 50 -22.56 10.94 0.59
C ASN A 50 -21.51 11.07 -0.52
N GLY A 51 -21.48 10.11 -1.45
CA GLY A 51 -20.53 10.06 -2.55
C GLY A 51 -20.76 8.85 -3.44
N SER A 52 -19.79 8.55 -4.31
CA SER A 52 -19.87 7.33 -5.12
C SER A 52 -19.61 6.08 -4.28
N THR A 53 -20.49 5.09 -4.43
CA THR A 53 -20.26 3.71 -3.98
C THR A 53 -19.31 3.02 -4.93
N ARG A 54 -18.31 2.29 -4.41
CA ARG A 54 -17.34 1.52 -5.20
C ARG A 54 -17.28 0.10 -4.65
N ILE A 55 -17.52 -0.88 -5.52
CA ILE A 55 -17.48 -2.31 -5.19
C ILE A 55 -16.52 -3.00 -6.15
N LYS A 56 -15.65 -3.86 -5.61
CA LYS A 56 -14.83 -4.78 -6.38
C LYS A 56 -15.34 -6.19 -6.18
N LEU A 57 -15.48 -6.93 -7.27
CA LEU A 57 -15.88 -8.32 -7.25
C LEU A 57 -14.75 -9.19 -7.82
N SER A 58 -14.43 -10.25 -7.09
CA SER A 58 -13.48 -11.28 -7.51
C SER A 58 -13.95 -12.66 -7.07
N ARG A 59 -13.18 -13.68 -7.43
CA ARG A 59 -13.40 -15.07 -7.03
C ARG A 59 -12.20 -15.60 -6.25
N THR A 60 -12.46 -16.48 -5.31
CA THR A 60 -11.38 -17.24 -4.65
C THR A 60 -10.61 -18.08 -5.66
N ALA A 61 -9.32 -18.22 -5.41
CA ALA A 61 -8.43 -19.11 -6.16
C ALA A 61 -7.85 -20.15 -5.19
N ASN A 62 -7.42 -21.30 -5.73
CA ASN A 62 -6.79 -22.33 -4.92
C ASN A 62 -5.43 -21.83 -4.39
N LEU A 63 -5.06 -22.20 -3.17
CA LEU A 63 -3.81 -21.80 -2.53
C LEU A 63 -2.56 -22.18 -3.36
N SER A 64 -2.64 -23.22 -4.18
CA SER A 64 -1.55 -23.65 -5.06
C SER A 64 -1.40 -22.81 -6.35
N THR A 65 -2.35 -21.91 -6.63
CA THR A 65 -2.31 -21.09 -7.85
C THR A 65 -1.37 -19.90 -7.69
N THR A 66 -0.49 -19.70 -8.68
CA THR A 66 0.44 -18.56 -8.76
C THR A 66 -0.14 -17.37 -9.52
N THR A 67 -1.34 -17.53 -10.07
CA THR A 67 -2.07 -16.48 -10.80
C THR A 67 -2.91 -15.63 -9.85
N LEU A 68 -3.09 -14.35 -10.19
CA LEU A 68 -3.96 -13.46 -9.45
C LEU A 68 -5.40 -14.02 -9.36
N PRO A 69 -6.12 -13.77 -8.23
CA PRO A 69 -7.52 -14.16 -8.11
C PRO A 69 -8.36 -13.65 -9.29
N PRO A 70 -9.22 -14.49 -9.90
CA PRO A 70 -10.05 -14.07 -11.02
C PRO A 70 -10.99 -12.92 -10.65
N VAL A 71 -11.15 -11.94 -11.55
CA VAL A 71 -12.13 -10.86 -11.38
C VAL A 71 -13.52 -11.31 -11.84
N GLU A 72 -14.56 -10.90 -11.13
CA GLU A 72 -15.96 -11.14 -11.51
C GLU A 72 -16.47 -9.95 -12.33
N LYS A 73 -16.46 -10.10 -13.66
CA LYS A 73 -16.80 -9.06 -14.63
C LYS A 73 -18.21 -9.23 -15.20
N GLY A 74 -18.80 -8.14 -15.71
CA GLY A 74 -20.10 -8.17 -16.37
C GLY A 74 -21.31 -8.41 -15.46
N ALA A 75 -21.15 -8.22 -14.14
CA ALA A 75 -22.25 -8.30 -13.20
C ALA A 75 -23.09 -7.01 -13.21
N GLN A 76 -24.38 -7.13 -12.85
CA GLN A 76 -25.26 -5.99 -12.60
C GLN A 76 -25.37 -5.76 -11.10
N LEU A 77 -25.07 -4.55 -10.65
CA LEU A 77 -25.05 -4.20 -9.23
C LEU A 77 -26.03 -3.07 -8.94
N PHE A 78 -26.72 -3.17 -7.80
CA PHE A 78 -27.63 -2.14 -7.31
C PHE A 78 -27.42 -1.96 -5.81
N VAL A 79 -27.37 -0.71 -5.37
CA VAL A 79 -27.74 -0.37 -3.99
C VAL A 79 -29.27 -0.33 -3.95
N VAL A 80 -29.89 -1.01 -2.99
CA VAL A 80 -31.34 -1.09 -2.84
C VAL A 80 -31.71 -0.63 -1.44
N ASP A 81 -32.68 0.26 -1.32
CA ASP A 81 -33.23 0.67 -0.02
C ASP A 81 -34.38 -0.23 0.45
N ASP A 82 -34.81 -0.07 1.70
CA ASP A 82 -35.91 -0.82 2.31
C ASP A 82 -37.31 -0.57 1.69
N SER A 83 -37.43 0.38 0.76
CA SER A 83 -38.65 0.62 -0.05
C SER A 83 -38.57 -0.01 -1.45
N GLY A 84 -37.41 -0.55 -1.81
CA GLY A 84 -37.14 -1.15 -3.12
C GLY A 84 -36.59 -0.20 -4.16
N LEU A 85 -36.29 1.06 -3.82
CA LEU A 85 -35.63 2.00 -4.73
C LEU A 85 -34.20 1.54 -5.01
N ARG A 86 -33.78 1.64 -6.27
CA ARG A 86 -32.50 1.09 -6.75
C ARG A 86 -31.59 2.18 -7.30
N TYR A 87 -30.33 2.10 -6.93
CA TYR A 87 -29.25 2.94 -7.46
C TYR A 87 -28.24 2.03 -8.19
N PRO A 88 -28.10 2.14 -9.52
CA PRO A 88 -27.25 1.25 -10.28
C PRO A 88 -25.76 1.56 -10.08
N LEU A 89 -24.94 0.52 -10.14
CA LEU A 89 -23.49 0.61 -10.24
C LEU A 89 -23.05 0.11 -11.62
N THR A 90 -22.16 0.86 -12.26
CA THR A 90 -21.61 0.56 -13.59
C THR A 90 -20.18 0.04 -13.49
N GLU A 91 -19.84 -0.98 -14.28
CA GLU A 91 -18.47 -1.49 -14.36
C GLU A 91 -17.57 -0.45 -15.05
N LYS A 92 -16.53 0.03 -14.37
CA LYS A 92 -15.55 1.02 -14.89
C LYS A 92 -14.28 0.35 -15.42
N SER A 93 -13.92 -0.78 -14.83
CA SER A 93 -12.85 -1.68 -15.26
C SER A 93 -13.23 -3.08 -14.82
N SER A 94 -12.66 -4.13 -15.44
CA SER A 94 -13.04 -5.51 -15.13
C SER A 94 -13.07 -5.79 -13.62
N GLY A 95 -14.25 -6.17 -13.10
CA GLY A 95 -14.47 -6.44 -11.68
C GLY A 95 -14.57 -5.23 -10.76
N SER A 96 -14.53 -3.99 -11.26
CA SER A 96 -14.70 -2.77 -10.48
C SER A 96 -15.94 -1.99 -10.91
N TYR A 97 -16.87 -1.85 -9.98
CA TYR A 97 -18.18 -1.26 -10.17
C TYR A 97 -18.32 0.02 -9.36
N GLN A 98 -18.96 1.04 -9.95
CA GLN A 98 -19.11 2.35 -9.34
C GLN A 98 -20.48 2.96 -9.65
N SER A 99 -21.12 3.54 -8.63
CA SER A 99 -22.33 4.37 -8.79
C SER A 99 -21.99 5.81 -9.14
N ASP A 100 -22.99 6.56 -9.60
CA ASP A 100 -22.94 8.02 -9.52
C ASP A 100 -22.81 8.48 -8.06
N SER A 101 -22.55 9.76 -7.84
CA SER A 101 -22.51 10.30 -6.47
C SER A 101 -23.89 10.22 -5.84
N LEU A 102 -24.01 9.51 -4.72
CA LEU A 102 -25.26 9.30 -4.02
C LEU A 102 -25.36 10.21 -2.80
N GLN A 103 -26.57 10.67 -2.51
CA GLN A 103 -26.94 11.28 -1.24
C GLN A 103 -28.10 10.47 -0.64
N LEU A 104 -27.73 9.47 0.17
CA LEU A 104 -28.67 8.50 0.72
C LEU A 104 -29.34 9.04 1.99
N ASN A 105 -30.61 8.69 2.18
CA ASN A 105 -31.36 9.05 3.39
C ASN A 105 -30.89 8.20 4.59
N ALA A 106 -30.43 8.86 5.66
CA ALA A 106 -29.93 8.23 6.88
C ALA A 106 -30.98 7.50 7.72
N ALA A 107 -32.28 7.78 7.50
CA ALA A 107 -33.36 7.08 8.19
C ALA A 107 -33.71 5.71 7.55
N ARG A 108 -33.08 5.37 6.42
CA ARG A 108 -33.34 4.15 5.66
C ARG A 108 -32.24 3.11 5.88
N LYS A 109 -32.59 1.86 5.58
CA LYS A 109 -31.62 0.77 5.47
C LYS A 109 -31.33 0.46 4.01
N TYR A 110 -30.14 -0.08 3.75
CA TYR A 110 -29.65 -0.37 2.41
C TYR A 110 -29.02 -1.75 2.35
N GLN A 111 -29.06 -2.36 1.16
CA GLN A 111 -28.35 -3.58 0.83
C GLN A 111 -27.71 -3.44 -0.55
N LEU A 112 -26.66 -4.23 -0.80
CA LEU A 112 -26.11 -4.43 -2.13
C LEU A 112 -26.74 -5.68 -2.74
N ARG A 113 -27.23 -5.54 -3.97
CA ARG A 113 -27.70 -6.65 -4.80
C ARG A 113 -26.76 -6.83 -6.00
N ILE A 114 -26.38 -8.06 -6.25
CA ILE A 114 -25.45 -8.46 -7.32
C ILE A 114 -26.13 -9.52 -8.16
N ILE A 115 -26.16 -9.34 -9.48
CA ILE A 115 -26.59 -10.34 -10.45
C ILE A 115 -25.38 -10.62 -11.34
N THR A 116 -24.80 -11.82 -11.25
CA THR A 116 -23.62 -12.19 -12.05
C THR A 116 -23.98 -12.32 -13.53
N ALA A 117 -22.99 -12.33 -14.41
CA ALA A 117 -23.20 -12.60 -15.83
C ALA A 117 -23.85 -13.98 -16.09
N GLY A 118 -23.68 -14.93 -15.15
CA GLY A 118 -24.33 -16.23 -15.15
C GLY A 118 -25.74 -16.25 -14.54
N ASN A 119 -26.34 -15.08 -14.28
CA ASN A 119 -27.67 -14.90 -13.65
C ASN A 119 -27.80 -15.44 -12.22
N THR A 120 -26.69 -15.65 -11.51
CA THR A 120 -26.71 -15.95 -10.08
C THR A 120 -26.91 -14.66 -9.29
N THR A 121 -27.83 -14.67 -8.32
CA THR A 121 -28.14 -13.49 -7.51
C THR A 121 -27.57 -13.61 -6.10
N TYR A 122 -26.90 -12.56 -5.66
CA TYR A 122 -26.38 -12.40 -4.30
C TYR A 122 -26.91 -11.10 -3.69
N GLU A 123 -27.17 -11.12 -2.39
CA GLU A 123 -27.62 -9.97 -1.63
C GLU A 123 -26.83 -9.85 -0.33
N SER A 124 -26.45 -8.62 0.05
CA SER A 124 -26.00 -8.33 1.41
C SER A 124 -27.21 -8.24 2.34
N ASN A 125 -26.98 -8.39 3.64
CA ASN A 125 -27.98 -8.03 4.63
C ASN A 125 -28.39 -6.56 4.49
N LEU A 126 -29.64 -6.28 4.86
CA LEU A 126 -30.19 -4.93 4.93
C LEU A 126 -29.68 -4.23 6.19
N VAL A 127 -28.78 -3.25 6.03
CA VAL A 127 -28.06 -2.57 7.12
C VAL A 127 -28.44 -1.09 7.23
N PRO A 128 -28.44 -0.49 8.44
CA PRO A 128 -28.69 0.94 8.60
C PRO A 128 -27.56 1.77 7.97
N LEU A 129 -27.90 2.93 7.39
CA LEU A 129 -26.88 3.89 6.95
C LEU A 129 -26.29 4.62 8.17
N LYS A 130 -25.02 4.37 8.46
CA LYS A 130 -24.31 5.09 9.52
C LYS A 130 -23.88 6.47 9.03
N VAL A 131 -24.23 7.51 9.78
CA VAL A 131 -23.76 8.87 9.52
C VAL A 131 -22.43 9.04 10.24
N THR A 132 -21.35 9.13 9.48
CA THR A 132 -20.02 9.34 10.03
C THR A 132 -19.86 10.77 10.54
N PRO A 133 -19.49 10.96 11.83
CA PRO A 133 -19.27 12.28 12.40
C PRO A 133 -17.99 12.92 11.83
N PRO A 134 -17.88 14.26 11.88
CA PRO A 134 -16.72 14.98 11.37
C PRO A 134 -15.43 14.61 12.10
N ILE A 135 -14.29 14.76 11.41
CA ILE A 135 -12.98 14.67 12.04
C ILE A 135 -12.67 16.03 12.70
N ASP A 136 -12.83 16.12 14.02
CA ASP A 136 -12.65 17.36 14.79
C ASP A 136 -11.22 17.87 14.69
N LYS A 137 -10.25 16.97 14.91
CA LYS A 137 -8.82 17.30 14.87
C LYS A 137 -8.06 16.23 14.08
N LEU A 138 -7.16 16.68 13.22
CA LEU A 138 -6.16 15.85 12.56
C LEU A 138 -4.84 16.62 12.66
N ASP A 139 -3.86 16.03 13.32
CA ASP A 139 -2.64 16.72 13.71
C ASP A 139 -1.47 15.74 13.76
N TRP A 140 -0.27 16.26 13.89
CA TRP A 140 0.94 15.46 14.02
C TRP A 140 1.84 15.97 15.14
N LYS A 141 2.65 15.07 15.69
CA LYS A 141 3.70 15.43 16.63
C LYS A 141 4.93 14.55 16.45
N LEU A 142 6.08 15.10 16.79
CA LEU A 142 7.30 14.31 16.97
C LEU A 142 7.20 13.58 18.32
N ASP A 143 7.34 12.27 18.29
CA ASP A 143 7.41 11.41 19.48
C ASP A 143 8.66 10.54 19.38
N GLY A 144 9.74 11.00 20.01
CA GLY A 144 11.06 10.39 19.90
C GLY A 144 11.58 10.40 18.46
N ASP A 145 11.80 9.21 17.90
CA ASP A 145 12.26 9.01 16.53
C ASP A 145 11.14 8.89 15.50
N GLN A 146 9.87 9.08 15.92
CA GLN A 146 8.71 8.97 15.05
C GLN A 146 7.98 10.30 14.89
N VAL A 147 7.44 10.54 13.69
CA VAL A 147 6.37 11.50 13.45
C VAL A 147 5.06 10.75 13.53
N ARG A 148 4.27 11.01 14.58
CA ARG A 148 2.94 10.43 14.78
C ARG A 148 1.87 11.36 14.26
N VAL A 149 1.00 10.83 13.40
CA VAL A 149 -0.25 11.46 12.98
C VAL A 149 -1.40 10.91 13.83
N SER A 150 -2.12 11.81 14.49
CA SER A 150 -3.24 11.49 15.37
C SER A 150 -4.51 12.23 14.96
N LEU A 151 -5.66 11.65 15.27
CA LEU A 151 -6.96 12.32 15.10
C LEU A 151 -7.84 12.25 16.35
N SER A 152 -8.77 13.20 16.41
CA SER A 152 -9.85 13.22 17.38
C SER A 152 -11.19 13.39 16.66
N THR A 153 -12.22 12.72 17.19
CA THR A 153 -13.59 12.73 16.65
C THR A 153 -14.59 12.52 17.78
N GLN A 154 -15.80 13.07 17.64
CA GLN A 154 -16.90 12.80 18.54
C GLN A 154 -18.25 12.78 17.82
N ASP A 155 -19.21 12.05 18.39
CA ASP A 155 -20.61 12.07 17.98
C ASP A 155 -21.51 12.37 19.20
N PRO A 156 -21.96 13.62 19.36
CA PRO A 156 -22.85 14.00 20.47
C PRO A 156 -24.18 13.24 20.51
N THR A 157 -24.61 12.64 19.38
CA THR A 157 -25.83 11.85 19.29
C THR A 157 -25.65 10.40 19.75
N GLN A 158 -24.40 9.99 20.01
CA GLN A 158 -23.99 8.66 20.45
C GLN A 158 -24.36 7.54 19.48
N GLN A 159 -24.51 7.87 18.20
CA GLN A 159 -24.87 6.92 17.16
C GLN A 159 -23.65 6.28 16.51
N SER A 160 -22.42 6.65 16.86
CA SER A 160 -21.21 6.23 16.13
C SER A 160 -20.19 5.58 17.06
N ARG A 161 -20.51 4.41 17.64
CA ARG A 161 -19.62 3.79 18.65
C ARG A 161 -18.42 3.02 18.10
N TYR A 162 -18.35 2.82 16.78
CA TYR A 162 -17.34 2.03 16.10
C TYR A 162 -16.82 2.81 14.90
N TYR A 163 -15.50 2.92 14.81
CA TYR A 163 -14.82 3.76 13.83
C TYR A 163 -13.76 2.97 13.08
N ARG A 164 -13.61 3.30 11.81
CA ARG A 164 -12.47 2.90 10.97
C ARG A 164 -11.87 4.09 10.27
N TRP A 165 -10.56 3.99 10.03
CA TRP A 165 -9.82 5.00 9.28
C TRP A 165 -9.03 4.38 8.15
N GLY A 166 -8.93 5.13 7.06
CA GLY A 166 -8.05 4.86 5.93
C GLY A 166 -7.12 6.03 5.69
N VAL A 167 -5.92 5.76 5.19
CA VAL A 167 -4.90 6.79 4.91
C VAL A 167 -4.42 6.66 3.47
N ILE A 168 -4.39 7.80 2.79
CA ILE A 168 -3.65 7.97 1.53
C ILE A 168 -2.52 8.95 1.79
N GLU A 169 -1.30 8.46 1.68
CA GLU A 169 -0.07 9.23 1.83
C GLU A 169 0.33 9.80 0.48
N THR A 170 0.86 11.02 0.45
CA THR A 170 1.49 11.60 -0.74
C THR A 170 2.67 12.45 -0.32
N TRP A 171 3.81 12.25 -0.96
CA TRP A 171 5.01 13.04 -0.65
C TRP A 171 5.75 13.46 -1.91
N GLU A 172 6.42 14.60 -1.79
CA GLU A 172 7.36 15.10 -2.78
C GLU A 172 8.76 14.53 -2.51
N PHE A 173 9.43 14.10 -3.56
CA PHE A 173 10.80 13.60 -3.49
C PHE A 173 11.57 14.01 -4.76
N THR A 174 12.89 13.89 -4.68
CA THR A 174 13.78 14.18 -5.82
C THR A 174 14.51 12.92 -6.28
N SER A 175 15.00 12.90 -7.52
CA SER A 175 16.05 11.94 -7.90
C SER A 175 17.38 12.27 -7.19
N ALA A 176 18.35 11.37 -7.30
CA ALA A 176 19.66 11.53 -6.66
C ALA A 176 20.42 12.73 -7.24
N PHE A 177 20.37 12.88 -8.57
CA PHE A 177 21.08 13.93 -9.30
C PHE A 177 20.12 14.73 -10.18
N LYS A 178 20.24 16.06 -10.11
CA LYS A 178 19.52 16.97 -11.00
C LYS A 178 20.21 17.02 -12.35
N SER A 179 19.54 16.51 -13.37
CA SER A 179 20.02 16.61 -14.74
C SER A 179 19.57 17.91 -15.41
N TYR A 180 20.50 18.54 -16.12
CA TYR A 180 20.34 19.74 -16.94
C TYR A 180 20.40 19.44 -18.43
N LEU A 181 20.74 18.21 -18.81
CA LEU A 181 20.92 17.76 -20.20
C LEU A 181 19.98 16.60 -20.52
N GLU A 182 19.53 16.47 -21.77
CA GLU A 182 18.81 15.29 -22.25
C GLU A 182 19.29 14.88 -23.64
N TYR A 183 19.17 13.60 -23.98
CA TYR A 183 19.51 13.08 -25.30
C TYR A 183 18.31 13.19 -26.24
N ASP A 184 18.46 13.93 -27.34
CA ASP A 184 17.45 13.99 -28.40
C ASP A 184 17.61 12.77 -29.31
N THR A 185 16.66 11.84 -29.24
CA THR A 185 16.66 10.60 -30.05
C THR A 185 16.46 10.84 -31.54
N ARG A 186 15.87 11.98 -31.95
CA ARG A 186 15.65 12.34 -33.35
C ARG A 186 16.90 12.94 -33.95
N GLN A 187 17.49 13.89 -33.25
CA GLN A 187 18.69 14.61 -33.69
C GLN A 187 19.99 13.85 -33.36
N LYS A 188 19.91 12.88 -32.45
CA LYS A 188 21.00 12.01 -31.97
C LYS A 188 22.14 12.74 -31.27
N PHE A 189 21.84 13.81 -30.54
CA PHE A 189 22.83 14.56 -29.75
C PHE A 189 22.24 15.10 -28.44
N ILE A 190 23.08 15.64 -27.58
CA ILE A 190 22.73 16.17 -26.27
C ILE A 190 22.23 17.62 -26.35
N ILE A 191 21.06 17.87 -25.77
CA ILE A 191 20.44 19.19 -25.66
C ILE A 191 20.25 19.59 -24.19
N ALA A 192 19.87 20.83 -23.95
CA ALA A 192 19.38 21.25 -22.64
C ALA A 192 18.07 20.51 -22.30
N ARG A 193 17.95 20.06 -21.05
CA ARG A 193 16.78 19.33 -20.57
C ARG A 193 15.55 20.21 -20.57
N ILE A 194 14.51 19.76 -21.27
CA ILE A 194 13.17 20.37 -21.26
C ILE A 194 12.17 19.51 -20.47
N THR A 195 12.42 18.20 -20.37
CA THR A 195 11.53 17.29 -19.64
C THR A 195 11.89 17.26 -18.14
N PRO A 196 11.00 17.66 -17.23
CA PRO A 196 11.29 17.64 -15.80
C PRO A 196 11.27 16.20 -15.26
N ILE A 197 12.42 15.76 -14.75
CA ILE A 197 12.61 14.41 -14.19
C ILE A 197 13.26 14.41 -12.80
N TYR A 198 13.45 15.60 -12.21
CA TYR A 198 14.12 15.74 -10.91
C TYR A 198 13.14 15.70 -9.74
N THR A 199 12.03 16.44 -9.80
CA THR A 199 11.01 16.49 -8.74
C THR A 199 9.81 15.64 -9.11
N CYS A 200 9.40 14.76 -8.21
CA CYS A 200 8.24 13.89 -8.39
C CYS A 200 7.41 13.78 -7.10
N TRP A 201 6.20 13.28 -7.28
CA TRP A 201 5.28 12.90 -6.21
C TRP A 201 5.00 11.42 -6.26
N ARG A 202 4.88 10.81 -5.08
CA ARG A 202 4.43 9.42 -4.92
C ARG A 202 3.22 9.39 -4.01
N THR A 203 2.18 8.69 -4.44
CA THR A 203 0.95 8.50 -3.68
C THR A 203 0.78 7.02 -3.36
N GLU A 204 0.58 6.71 -2.08
CA GLU A 204 0.34 5.34 -1.61
C GLU A 204 -0.93 5.28 -0.79
N ARG A 205 -1.65 4.16 -0.88
CA ARG A 205 -2.81 3.87 -0.05
C ARG A 205 -2.45 2.73 0.89
N SER A 206 -2.64 2.95 2.19
CA SER A 206 -2.44 1.88 3.17
C SER A 206 -3.57 0.85 3.07
N SER A 207 -3.21 -0.43 3.10
CA SER A 207 -4.15 -1.55 3.23
C SER A 207 -4.36 -1.97 4.68
N THR A 208 -3.67 -1.35 5.64
CA THR A 208 -3.79 -1.69 7.06
C THR A 208 -5.18 -1.30 7.59
N ILE A 209 -5.82 -2.21 8.30
CA ILE A 209 -7.10 -1.98 8.96
C ILE A 209 -6.82 -1.25 10.28
N LYS A 210 -7.22 0.02 10.35
CA LYS A 210 -7.17 0.84 11.57
C LYS A 210 -8.58 1.10 12.09
N GLN A 211 -8.85 0.61 13.30
CA GLN A 211 -10.15 0.65 13.93
C GLN A 211 -10.06 1.12 15.39
N GLY A 212 -11.13 1.70 15.90
CA GLY A 212 -11.26 2.14 17.28
C GLY A 212 -12.72 2.22 17.70
N SER A 213 -12.99 2.17 19.00
CA SER A 213 -14.36 2.17 19.52
C SER A 213 -14.47 3.01 20.77
N SER A 214 -15.59 3.75 20.87
CA SER A 214 -16.02 4.49 22.05
C SER A 214 -17.10 3.73 22.84
N ALA A 215 -17.38 2.46 22.50
CA ALA A 215 -18.48 1.69 23.10
C ALA A 215 -18.30 1.45 24.61
N GLN A 216 -17.06 1.41 25.09
CA GLN A 216 -16.72 1.30 26.52
C GLN A 216 -16.51 2.66 27.20
N LEU A 217 -16.71 3.76 26.48
CA LEU A 217 -16.55 5.12 27.00
C LEU A 217 -17.93 5.73 27.27
N SER A 218 -18.01 6.54 28.34
CA SER A 218 -19.24 7.26 28.68
C SER A 218 -19.68 8.25 27.60
N GLN A 219 -18.71 8.80 26.86
CA GLN A 219 -18.94 9.70 25.74
C GLN A 219 -18.56 9.01 24.43
N ASP A 220 -19.30 9.30 23.37
CA ASP A 220 -18.94 8.88 22.02
C ASP A 220 -17.88 9.83 21.46
N ALA A 221 -16.68 9.75 22.01
CA ALA A 221 -15.57 10.60 21.67
C ALA A 221 -14.27 9.80 21.76
N LEU A 222 -13.43 9.96 20.73
CA LEU A 222 -12.08 9.42 20.68
C LEU A 222 -11.12 10.57 20.49
N THR A 223 -10.08 10.63 21.33
CA THR A 223 -9.10 11.71 21.34
C THR A 223 -7.70 11.17 21.05
N ASP A 224 -6.96 11.89 20.20
CA ASP A 224 -5.56 11.63 19.86
C ASP A 224 -5.24 10.19 19.40
N VAL A 225 -6.19 9.53 18.73
CA VAL A 225 -6.02 8.19 18.16
C VAL A 225 -4.90 8.21 17.12
N SER A 226 -3.86 7.41 17.33
CA SER A 226 -2.73 7.29 16.41
C SER A 226 -3.12 6.52 15.15
N ILE A 227 -3.06 7.18 14.00
CA ILE A 227 -3.46 6.59 12.71
C ILE A 227 -2.26 6.11 11.91
N LEU A 228 -1.17 6.87 11.97
CA LEU A 228 0.06 6.58 11.24
C LEU A 228 1.26 7.06 12.06
N SER A 229 2.32 6.27 12.04
CA SER A 229 3.63 6.66 12.56
C SER A 229 4.67 6.47 11.47
N LEU A 230 5.52 7.48 11.27
CA LEU A 230 6.61 7.47 10.31
C LEU A 230 7.92 7.64 11.05
N ASN A 231 8.96 6.90 10.68
CA ASN A 231 10.30 7.21 11.17
C ASN A 231 10.65 8.65 10.74
N ASN A 232 11.22 9.45 11.65
CA ASN A 232 11.57 10.84 11.39
C ASN A 232 12.71 11.02 10.35
N ARG A 233 13.34 9.92 9.92
CA ARG A 233 14.29 9.83 8.80
C ARG A 233 13.66 9.33 7.51
N ALA A 234 12.38 9.00 7.47
CA ALA A 234 11.75 8.51 6.24
C ALA A 234 11.86 9.55 5.11
N GLU A 235 12.24 9.10 3.90
CA GLU A 235 12.32 9.95 2.69
C GLU A 235 11.05 10.79 2.50
N ARG A 236 9.90 10.22 2.87
CA ARG A 236 8.57 10.83 2.80
C ARG A 236 8.49 12.21 3.46
N LEU A 237 9.33 12.46 4.47
CA LEU A 237 9.39 13.69 5.26
C LEU A 237 10.50 14.65 4.79
N LYS A 238 11.25 14.30 3.74
CA LYS A 238 12.44 15.04 3.27
C LYS A 238 12.12 16.43 2.73
N VAL A 239 11.02 16.56 2.00
CA VAL A 239 10.62 17.81 1.33
C VAL A 239 9.30 18.31 1.89
N ARG A 240 8.19 17.65 1.49
CA ARG A 240 6.85 17.92 1.99
C ARG A 240 6.04 16.65 1.89
N TYR A 241 5.18 16.45 2.88
CA TYR A 241 4.35 15.28 3.08
C TYR A 241 2.89 15.67 3.22
N SER A 242 1.97 14.80 2.78
CA SER A 242 0.54 14.92 3.01
C SER A 242 -0.07 13.57 3.37
N ALA A 243 -1.00 13.59 4.32
CA ALA A 243 -1.88 12.47 4.61
C ALA A 243 -3.35 12.90 4.44
N LEU A 244 -4.09 12.20 3.59
CA LEU A 244 -5.55 12.27 3.53
C LEU A 244 -6.12 11.13 4.36
N VAL A 245 -6.77 11.49 5.47
CA VAL A 245 -7.46 10.53 6.33
C VAL A 245 -8.94 10.50 5.94
N SER A 246 -9.46 9.29 5.74
CA SER A 246 -10.88 9.01 5.60
C SER A 246 -11.39 8.34 6.88
N GLN A 247 -12.50 8.81 7.43
CA GLN A 247 -13.17 8.24 8.59
C GLN A 247 -14.50 7.59 8.18
N TYR A 248 -14.86 6.50 8.86
CA TYR A 248 -16.09 5.74 8.67
C TYR A 248 -16.67 5.39 10.04
N ALA A 249 -17.98 5.58 10.23
CA ALA A 249 -18.73 5.01 11.34
C ALA A 249 -19.30 3.65 10.91
N GLU A 250 -19.06 2.62 11.71
CA GLU A 250 -19.37 1.23 11.40
C GLU A 250 -20.54 0.72 12.27
N THR A 251 -21.19 -0.37 11.84
CA THR A 251 -22.02 -1.16 12.75
C THR A 251 -21.14 -2.05 13.63
N ALA A 252 -21.70 -2.59 14.72
CA ALA A 252 -20.95 -3.50 15.60
C ALA A 252 -20.52 -4.78 14.84
N GLU A 253 -21.37 -5.26 13.93
CA GLU A 253 -21.13 -6.46 13.12
C GLU A 253 -20.03 -6.21 12.08
N GLU A 254 -20.04 -5.06 11.41
CA GLU A 254 -18.97 -4.65 10.47
C GLU A 254 -17.63 -4.53 11.20
N PHE A 255 -17.64 -3.88 12.37
CA PHE A 255 -16.43 -3.72 13.18
C PHE A 255 -15.83 -5.08 13.57
N ALA A 256 -16.67 -6.00 14.05
CA ALA A 256 -16.24 -7.35 14.45
C ALA A 256 -15.71 -8.18 13.26
N TYR A 257 -16.35 -8.07 12.10
CA TYR A 257 -15.88 -8.72 10.87
C TYR A 257 -14.48 -8.25 10.48
N LEU A 258 -14.26 -6.93 10.49
CA LEU A 258 -12.96 -6.35 10.13
C LEU A 258 -11.89 -6.62 11.18
N GLU A 259 -12.24 -6.69 12.46
CA GLU A 259 -11.31 -7.12 13.51
C GLU A 259 -10.84 -8.55 13.28
N LEU A 260 -11.75 -9.45 12.91
CA LEU A 260 -11.42 -10.83 12.58
C LEU A 260 -10.57 -10.92 11.30
N LEU A 261 -10.94 -10.17 10.26
CA LEU A 261 -10.15 -10.09 9.02
C LEU A 261 -8.73 -9.62 9.33
N ARG A 262 -8.57 -8.55 10.11
CA ARG A 262 -7.27 -8.01 10.52
C ARG A 262 -6.44 -9.05 11.27
N LYS A 263 -7.04 -9.79 12.21
CA LYS A 263 -6.36 -10.87 12.95
C LYS A 263 -5.88 -11.99 12.03
N ASN A 264 -6.61 -12.27 10.95
CA ASN A 264 -6.25 -13.32 9.99
C ASN A 264 -5.20 -12.86 8.96
N THR A 265 -5.18 -11.58 8.55
CA THR A 265 -4.36 -11.11 7.41
C THR A 265 -3.14 -10.29 7.80
N GLU A 266 -3.12 -9.70 8.99
CA GLU A 266 -2.01 -8.85 9.45
C GLU A 266 -1.15 -9.50 10.53
N ALA A 267 -1.40 -10.77 10.86
CA ALA A 267 -0.56 -11.54 11.77
C ALA A 267 0.83 -11.78 11.13
N THR A 268 1.89 -11.71 11.94
CA THR A 268 3.28 -11.70 11.46
C THR A 268 3.88 -13.10 11.25
N GLY A 269 3.09 -14.16 11.39
CA GLY A 269 3.46 -15.56 11.23
C GLY A 269 4.14 -16.17 12.46
N THR A 270 3.91 -15.66 13.68
CA THR A 270 4.53 -16.21 14.90
C THR A 270 3.76 -17.42 15.44
N VAL A 271 4.41 -18.25 16.27
CA VAL A 271 3.78 -19.45 16.86
C VAL A 271 2.57 -19.12 17.76
N ASN A 272 2.46 -17.86 18.19
CA ASN A 272 1.37 -17.36 19.04
C ASN A 272 0.29 -16.63 18.23
N ASP A 273 0.39 -16.63 16.90
CA ASP A 273 -0.63 -16.02 16.07
C ASP A 273 -1.93 -16.81 16.16
N PRO A 274 -3.09 -16.13 16.20
CA PRO A 274 -4.36 -16.82 16.24
C PRO A 274 -4.50 -17.73 15.01
N LEU A 275 -5.00 -18.95 15.22
CA LEU A 275 -5.32 -19.84 14.12
C LEU A 275 -6.37 -19.16 13.22
N PRO A 276 -6.20 -19.19 11.88
CA PRO A 276 -7.15 -18.58 10.96
C PRO A 276 -8.56 -19.07 11.24
N THR A 277 -9.45 -18.15 11.63
CA THR A 277 -10.86 -18.47 11.90
C THR A 277 -11.69 -18.20 10.65
N GLN A 278 -12.74 -18.99 10.45
CA GLN A 278 -13.62 -18.80 9.29
C GLN A 278 -14.27 -17.41 9.33
N LEU A 279 -13.99 -16.61 8.31
CA LEU A 279 -14.56 -15.28 8.15
C LEU A 279 -15.94 -15.41 7.49
N THR A 280 -17.01 -15.09 8.22
CA THR A 280 -18.38 -15.12 7.70
C THR A 280 -18.84 -13.68 7.45
N GLY A 281 -19.11 -13.36 6.19
CA GLY A 281 -19.60 -12.06 5.75
C GLY A 281 -21.10 -11.86 5.96
N ASN A 282 -21.64 -10.76 5.43
CA ASN A 282 -23.09 -10.49 5.38
C ASN A 282 -23.70 -10.65 3.98
N VAL A 283 -22.93 -11.10 3.00
CA VAL A 283 -23.39 -11.36 1.63
C VAL A 283 -23.73 -12.84 1.49
N HIS A 284 -24.86 -13.15 0.87
CA HIS A 284 -25.30 -14.51 0.65
C HIS A 284 -25.97 -14.64 -0.71
N ARG A 285 -25.96 -15.86 -1.24
CA ARG A 285 -26.66 -16.21 -2.47
C ARG A 285 -28.14 -16.44 -2.18
N THR A 286 -29.05 -15.95 -3.03
CA THR A 286 -30.49 -15.94 -2.72
C THR A 286 -31.17 -17.30 -2.83
N ASP A 287 -30.67 -18.18 -3.71
CA ASP A 287 -31.19 -19.54 -3.94
C ASP A 287 -30.44 -20.62 -3.13
N VAL A 288 -29.19 -20.38 -2.75
CA VAL A 288 -28.35 -21.32 -1.97
C VAL A 288 -27.61 -20.60 -0.85
N ALA A 289 -28.29 -20.34 0.26
CA ALA A 289 -27.72 -19.58 1.39
C ALA A 289 -26.53 -20.25 2.09
N SER A 290 -26.31 -21.56 1.88
CA SER A 290 -25.16 -22.30 2.43
C SER A 290 -23.87 -22.12 1.62
N GLU A 291 -23.92 -21.52 0.43
CA GLU A 291 -22.73 -21.22 -0.37
C GLU A 291 -21.89 -20.15 0.33
N PRO A 292 -20.60 -20.40 0.62
CA PRO A 292 -19.72 -19.40 1.18
C PRO A 292 -19.54 -18.20 0.25
N VAL A 293 -19.66 -16.99 0.80
CA VAL A 293 -19.30 -15.72 0.16
C VAL A 293 -18.41 -14.95 1.11
N LEU A 294 -17.33 -14.38 0.58
CA LEU A 294 -16.38 -13.58 1.35
C LEU A 294 -16.68 -12.11 1.14
N GLY A 295 -16.66 -11.32 2.22
CA GLY A 295 -16.93 -9.89 2.17
C GLY A 295 -18.04 -9.46 3.12
N PHE A 296 -17.92 -8.23 3.62
CA PHE A 296 -18.96 -7.57 4.39
C PHE A 296 -19.25 -6.23 3.74
N VAL A 297 -20.53 -5.97 3.50
CA VAL A 297 -21.01 -4.71 2.91
C VAL A 297 -21.71 -3.89 4.00
N GLY A 298 -21.01 -2.89 4.51
CA GLY A 298 -21.58 -1.83 5.34
C GLY A 298 -22.21 -0.72 4.51
N ALA A 299 -22.96 0.16 5.17
CA ALA A 299 -23.49 1.38 4.58
C ALA A 299 -23.19 2.56 5.50
N HIS A 300 -22.39 3.52 5.02
CA HIS A 300 -22.00 4.67 5.80
C HIS A 300 -21.67 5.89 4.93
N THR A 301 -21.79 7.09 5.49
CA THR A 301 -21.17 8.29 4.90
C THR A 301 -19.66 8.30 5.16
N VAL A 302 -18.91 9.14 4.46
CA VAL A 302 -17.45 9.27 4.63
C VAL A 302 -17.10 10.71 4.95
N GLN A 303 -16.19 10.88 5.90
CA GLN A 303 -15.57 12.17 6.21
C GLN A 303 -14.09 12.14 5.84
N TYR A 304 -13.60 13.24 5.30
CA TYR A 304 -12.20 13.38 4.88
C TYR A 304 -11.55 14.57 5.56
N LYS A 305 -10.29 14.41 5.98
CA LYS A 305 -9.45 15.52 6.44
C LYS A 305 -8.03 15.31 5.95
N ARG A 306 -7.42 16.38 5.44
CA ARG A 306 -6.05 16.36 4.92
C ARG A 306 -5.16 17.19 5.82
N LEU A 307 -3.96 16.68 6.10
CA LEU A 307 -2.87 17.44 6.69
C LEU A 307 -1.70 17.54 5.71
N PHE A 308 -0.84 18.53 5.95
CA PHE A 308 0.47 18.65 5.34
C PHE A 308 1.53 18.76 6.44
N ILE A 309 2.72 18.26 6.16
CA ILE A 309 3.91 18.42 7.00
C ILE A 309 5.02 18.92 6.08
N ASN A 310 5.49 20.15 6.32
CA ASN A 310 6.66 20.68 5.61
C ASN A 310 7.94 20.33 6.38
N ARG A 311 9.05 20.09 5.66
CA ARG A 311 10.35 19.80 6.28
C ARG A 311 10.74 20.81 7.36
N GLN A 312 10.43 22.09 7.15
CA GLN A 312 10.75 23.18 8.07
C GLN A 312 9.98 23.08 9.39
N GLU A 313 8.79 22.49 9.39
CA GLU A 313 7.95 22.36 10.59
C GLU A 313 8.45 21.26 11.53
N LEU A 314 9.18 20.27 11.02
CA LEU A 314 9.71 19.15 11.80
C LEU A 314 10.80 19.58 12.79
N ASN A 315 11.38 20.78 12.63
CA ASN A 315 12.45 21.31 13.48
C ASN A 315 13.63 20.33 13.69
N LEU A 316 13.93 19.53 12.66
CA LEU A 316 15.04 18.57 12.68
C LEU A 316 16.36 19.28 12.33
N PRO A 317 17.52 18.82 12.86
CA PRO A 317 18.82 19.38 12.53
C PRO A 317 19.08 19.45 11.02
N THR A 318 19.79 20.49 10.57
CA THR A 318 20.14 20.63 9.14
C THR A 318 21.04 19.48 8.65
N SER A 319 21.83 18.90 9.54
CA SER A 319 22.67 17.71 9.27
C SER A 319 21.92 16.39 9.27
N TRP A 320 20.59 16.39 9.53
CA TRP A 320 19.79 15.18 9.61
C TRP A 320 19.71 14.49 8.25
N GLN A 321 20.22 13.26 8.20
CA GLN A 321 20.18 12.43 7.01
C GLN A 321 18.84 11.71 6.95
N PHE A 322 18.14 11.88 5.83
CA PHE A 322 16.98 11.06 5.51
C PHE A 322 17.41 9.80 4.80
N ASP A 323 16.68 8.72 5.08
CA ASP A 323 16.76 7.49 4.32
C ASP A 323 16.46 7.79 2.86
N THR A 324 17.27 7.24 1.98
CA THR A 324 17.15 7.45 0.54
C THR A 324 17.48 6.15 -0.18
N PRO A 325 16.72 5.73 -1.19
CA PRO A 325 17.02 4.53 -1.96
C PRO A 325 18.08 4.79 -3.04
N TYR A 326 18.85 5.86 -2.90
CA TYR A 326 19.87 6.30 -3.87
C TYR A 326 21.28 6.21 -3.29
N THR A 327 21.49 5.43 -2.22
CA THR A 327 22.80 5.26 -1.58
C THR A 327 23.85 4.72 -2.54
N ASP A 328 23.44 3.89 -3.51
CA ASP A 328 24.33 3.23 -4.46
C ASP A 328 24.47 4.02 -5.78
N CYS A 329 23.87 5.21 -5.86
CA CYS A 329 23.93 6.05 -7.04
C CYS A 329 25.31 6.67 -7.21
N THR A 330 25.92 6.43 -8.36
CA THR A 330 27.22 6.98 -8.75
C THR A 330 27.11 7.77 -10.05
N GLN A 331 27.98 8.76 -10.21
CA GLN A 331 28.14 9.48 -11.46
C GLN A 331 29.31 8.87 -12.25
N SER A 332 29.19 8.87 -13.57
CA SER A 332 30.24 8.44 -14.50
C SER A 332 30.50 9.54 -15.51
N GLN A 333 31.70 9.54 -16.06
CA GLN A 333 32.16 10.54 -17.01
C GLN A 333 32.30 9.92 -18.41
N GLU A 334 31.86 10.66 -19.42
CA GLU A 334 32.14 10.40 -20.82
C GLU A 334 33.04 11.52 -21.33
N LEU A 335 34.23 11.18 -21.84
CA LEU A 335 35.08 12.12 -22.57
C LEU A 335 34.67 12.16 -24.05
N VAL A 336 34.64 13.37 -24.63
CA VAL A 336 34.28 13.61 -26.02
C VAL A 336 35.17 14.72 -26.62
N PRO A 337 36.08 14.40 -27.56
CA PRO A 337 36.46 13.06 -27.99
C PRO A 337 37.26 12.31 -26.92
N ASP A 338 37.10 10.99 -26.84
CA ASP A 338 37.98 10.11 -26.08
C ASP A 338 39.13 9.61 -27.00
N PRO A 339 40.39 9.58 -26.55
CA PRO A 339 41.51 9.05 -27.33
C PRO A 339 41.27 7.66 -27.95
N GLY A 340 40.40 6.83 -27.38
CA GLY A 340 40.05 5.50 -27.88
C GLY A 340 38.92 5.46 -28.93
N ASP A 341 38.31 6.59 -29.30
CA ASP A 341 37.15 6.61 -30.20
C ASP A 341 37.56 6.29 -31.65
N LYS A 342 36.88 5.31 -32.26
CA LYS A 342 37.14 4.87 -33.66
C LYS A 342 36.62 5.85 -34.72
N PHE A 343 35.82 6.83 -34.32
CA PHE A 343 35.25 7.88 -35.15
C PHE A 343 35.29 9.19 -34.35
N PRO A 344 35.41 10.37 -34.99
CA PRO A 344 35.42 11.64 -34.27
C PRO A 344 34.04 11.91 -33.65
N VAL A 345 33.86 11.57 -32.37
CA VAL A 345 32.74 12.04 -31.56
C VAL A 345 33.13 13.42 -31.03
N SER A 346 32.31 14.42 -31.30
CA SER A 346 32.49 15.79 -30.82
C SER A 346 31.23 16.23 -30.10
N ILE A 347 31.34 17.19 -29.19
CA ILE A 347 30.16 17.81 -28.58
C ILE A 347 29.34 18.49 -29.71
N PRO A 348 28.01 18.28 -29.80
CA PRO A 348 27.10 17.73 -28.78
C PRO A 348 26.79 16.21 -28.88
N TYR A 349 27.50 15.46 -29.71
CA TYR A 349 27.29 14.01 -29.90
C TYR A 349 27.85 13.19 -28.74
N THR A 350 27.34 11.96 -28.57
CA THR A 350 27.65 11.05 -27.47
C THR A 350 27.68 9.59 -27.95
N LYS A 351 28.50 8.76 -27.31
CA LYS A 351 28.51 7.29 -27.45
C LYS A 351 27.67 6.57 -26.38
N VAL A 352 27.34 7.23 -25.27
CA VAL A 352 26.73 6.61 -24.09
C VAL A 352 25.22 6.80 -24.05
N PHE A 353 24.73 8.03 -24.22
CA PHE A 353 23.34 8.38 -23.85
C PHE A 353 22.29 8.05 -24.92
N ASN A 354 22.69 7.35 -26.00
CA ASN A 354 21.74 6.63 -26.85
C ASN A 354 21.10 5.43 -26.11
N ASN A 355 21.70 4.97 -25.01
CA ASN A 355 21.08 3.98 -24.13
C ASN A 355 20.07 4.64 -23.17
N ILE A 356 18.82 4.16 -23.16
CA ILE A 356 17.75 4.66 -22.28
C ILE A 356 18.07 4.52 -20.78
N ASP A 357 18.95 3.58 -20.40
CA ASP A 357 19.36 3.37 -19.02
C ASP A 357 20.46 4.33 -18.55
N ALA A 358 21.07 5.10 -19.46
CA ALA A 358 22.05 6.12 -19.15
C ALA A 358 21.46 7.52 -19.38
N VAL A 359 21.57 8.39 -18.38
CA VAL A 359 21.01 9.74 -18.46
C VAL A 359 22.12 10.78 -18.27
N PRO A 360 22.28 11.73 -19.21
CA PRO A 360 23.24 12.81 -19.07
C PRO A 360 22.77 13.77 -17.98
N ILE A 361 23.69 14.30 -17.18
CA ILE A 361 23.42 15.21 -16.07
C ILE A 361 23.87 16.61 -16.46
N GLU A 362 25.15 16.80 -16.75
CA GLU A 362 25.75 18.10 -17.06
C GLU A 362 27.00 17.91 -17.92
N TYR A 363 27.58 19.01 -18.41
CA TYR A 363 28.82 18.97 -19.17
C TYR A 363 29.99 18.69 -18.23
N LEU A 364 30.90 17.81 -18.65
CA LEU A 364 32.20 17.64 -18.01
C LEU A 364 33.11 18.80 -18.44
N LEU A 365 33.54 19.62 -17.48
CA LEU A 365 34.46 20.73 -17.71
C LEU A 365 35.86 20.38 -17.23
N ILE A 366 36.86 20.51 -18.12
CA ILE A 366 38.28 20.38 -17.77
C ILE A 366 38.98 21.67 -18.20
N ASN A 367 39.58 22.38 -17.25
CA ASN A 367 40.20 23.70 -17.47
C ASN A 367 39.25 24.74 -18.10
N GLY A 368 37.95 24.64 -17.83
CA GLY A 368 36.92 25.56 -18.36
C GLY A 368 36.36 25.16 -19.73
N ASP A 369 36.97 24.20 -20.43
CA ASP A 369 36.46 23.68 -21.69
C ASP A 369 35.52 22.50 -21.46
N GLN A 370 34.47 22.42 -22.27
CA GLN A 370 33.63 21.22 -22.34
C GLN A 370 34.44 20.08 -22.97
N LYS A 371 34.69 19.02 -22.20
CA LYS A 371 35.41 17.81 -22.63
C LYS A 371 34.52 16.57 -22.64
N GLY A 372 33.22 16.72 -22.43
CA GLY A 372 32.24 15.65 -22.53
C GLY A 372 31.10 15.83 -21.54
N TYR A 373 30.71 14.75 -20.87
CA TYR A 373 29.49 14.70 -20.07
C TYR A 373 29.68 13.97 -18.74
N ILE A 374 28.95 14.41 -17.74
CA ILE A 374 28.69 13.64 -16.52
C ILE A 374 27.31 13.00 -16.69
N GLY A 375 27.20 11.72 -16.36
CA GLY A 375 25.95 10.96 -16.44
C GLY A 375 25.79 9.99 -15.29
N SER A 376 24.61 9.39 -15.18
CA SER A 376 24.33 8.30 -14.24
C SER A 376 23.22 7.41 -14.78
N SER A 377 22.84 6.37 -14.04
CA SER A 377 21.75 5.49 -14.43
C SER A 377 20.40 6.21 -14.41
N ARG A 378 19.45 5.74 -15.22
CA ARG A 378 18.09 6.26 -15.23
C ARG A 378 17.43 6.22 -13.85
N ALA A 379 17.66 5.16 -13.06
CA ALA A 379 17.13 5.05 -11.71
C ALA A 379 17.62 6.16 -10.76
N CYS A 380 18.83 6.69 -10.98
CA CYS A 380 19.43 7.72 -10.14
C CYS A 380 19.07 9.16 -10.56
N VAL A 381 18.65 9.36 -11.81
CA VAL A 381 18.43 10.70 -12.38
C VAL A 381 16.96 10.97 -12.69
N ASP A 382 16.17 9.94 -13.00
CA ASP A 382 14.76 10.05 -13.37
C ASP A 382 13.83 9.59 -12.24
N CYS A 383 13.29 10.56 -11.49
CA CYS A 383 12.38 10.29 -10.37
C CYS A 383 11.07 9.59 -10.80
N ARG A 384 10.71 9.65 -12.10
CA ARG A 384 9.49 9.03 -12.64
C ARG A 384 9.55 7.50 -12.64
N THR A 385 10.73 6.93 -12.40
CA THR A 385 10.88 5.49 -12.13
C THR A 385 10.20 5.06 -10.83
N ARG A 386 9.99 6.01 -9.90
CA ARG A 386 9.41 5.76 -8.57
C ARG A 386 8.12 6.55 -8.30
N GLY A 387 7.73 7.47 -9.17
CA GLY A 387 6.60 8.36 -8.96
C GLY A 387 6.16 9.08 -10.23
N SER A 388 5.42 10.17 -10.07
CA SER A 388 4.93 11.00 -11.17
C SER A 388 5.56 12.39 -11.10
N ASN A 389 5.94 12.97 -12.24
CA ASN A 389 6.36 14.37 -12.33
C ASN A 389 5.16 15.33 -12.46
N VAL A 390 3.93 14.83 -12.34
CA VAL A 390 2.71 15.63 -12.32
C VAL A 390 2.34 15.94 -10.87
N GLN A 391 2.36 17.22 -10.51
CA GLN A 391 1.97 17.68 -9.18
C GLN A 391 0.49 17.34 -8.92
N PRO A 392 0.16 16.68 -7.78
CA PRO A 392 -1.23 16.45 -7.40
C PRO A 392 -1.99 17.77 -7.26
N SER A 393 -3.25 17.82 -7.69
CA SER A 393 -4.05 19.07 -7.69
C SER A 393 -4.30 19.66 -6.30
N PHE A 394 -4.13 18.87 -5.23
CA PHE A 394 -4.27 19.31 -3.85
C PHE A 394 -2.95 19.77 -3.21
N TRP A 395 -1.82 19.59 -3.89
CA TRP A 395 -0.48 19.88 -3.36
C TRP A 395 -0.23 21.39 -3.29
#